data_AF-A0A359EHV9-F1
#
_entry.id   AF-A0A359EHV9-F1
#
_cell.length_a   1.000
_cell.length_b   1.000
_cell.length_c   1.000
_cell.angle_alpha   90.00
_cell.angle_beta   90.00
_cell.angle_gamma   90.00
#
_symmetry.space_group_name_H-M   'P 1'
#
loop_
_entity.id
_entity.type
_entity.pdbx_description
1 polymer ?
#
loop_
_entity_poly.entity_id
_entity_poly.type
_entity_poly.pdbx_seq_one_letter_code
_entity_poly.pdbx_strand_id
1 'polypeptide(L)'
;ARAVVSIDKNGKPVGQLFPRRDFYYDSQQPMTIPGVRSTIEDDFYVLLVDWLPISSEGATFKIYHNPLVKWMWLGAWVFIVGTLVAAWPDSDPETEKVRASQRRFSSSAAD
;
A
#
# COMPACT_ATOMS: atom_id res chain seq x y z
N ALA A 1 -9.77 -25.10 5.62
CA ALA A 1 -8.47 -25.82 5.65
C ALA A 1 -7.34 -24.88 6.06
N ARG A 2 -6.30 -25.39 6.73
CA ARG A 2 -5.13 -24.61 7.17
C ARG A 2 -3.85 -25.42 6.91
N ALA A 3 -2.77 -24.73 6.56
CA ALA A 3 -1.42 -25.32 6.50
C ALA A 3 -0.45 -24.59 7.44
N VAL A 4 0.65 -25.26 7.76
CA VAL A 4 1.81 -24.67 8.44
C VAL A 4 2.98 -24.75 7.46
N VAL A 5 3.55 -23.59 7.13
CA VAL A 5 4.61 -23.48 6.13
C VAL A 5 5.82 -22.82 6.75
N SER A 6 6.91 -23.57 6.92
CA SER A 6 8.20 -23.04 7.37
C SER A 6 8.88 -22.28 6.23
N ILE A 7 9.51 -21.16 6.56
CA ILE A 7 10.21 -20.28 5.63
C ILE A 7 11.68 -20.19 6.05
N ASP A 8 12.56 -20.50 5.10
CA ASP A 8 14.01 -20.38 5.26
C ASP A 8 14.56 -19.39 4.22
N LYS A 9 15.52 -18.56 4.60
CA LYS A 9 16.27 -17.66 3.71
C LYS A 9 17.75 -18.02 3.84
N ASN A 10 18.35 -18.48 2.74
CA ASN A 10 19.76 -18.91 2.70
C ASN A 10 20.10 -19.99 3.75
N GLY A 11 19.23 -20.98 3.91
CA GLY A 11 19.40 -22.08 4.88
C GLY A 11 19.22 -21.69 6.34
N LYS A 12 18.82 -20.44 6.63
CA LYS A 12 18.49 -20.00 7.99
C LYS A 12 16.97 -19.92 8.16
N PRO A 13 16.42 -20.47 9.26
CA PRO A 13 15.01 -20.36 9.55
C PRO A 13 14.62 -18.90 9.80
N VAL A 14 13.58 -18.46 9.12
CA VAL A 14 13.06 -17.09 9.19
C VAL A 14 11.74 -17.05 9.96
N GLY A 15 10.93 -18.09 9.84
CA GLY A 15 9.67 -18.20 10.57
C GLY A 15 8.70 -19.20 9.95
N GLN A 16 7.45 -19.14 10.39
CA GLN A 16 6.36 -19.96 9.85
C GLN A 16 5.19 -19.08 9.41
N LEU A 17 4.52 -19.49 8.33
CA LEU A 17 3.32 -18.87 7.80
C LEU A 17 2.15 -19.86 7.87
N PHE A 18 0.95 -19.30 8.04
CA PHE A 18 -0.26 -20.08 8.29
C PHE A 18 -1.36 -19.75 7.27
N PRO A 19 -1.15 -20.03 5.97
CA PRO A 19 -2.19 -19.83 4.98
C PRO A 19 -3.41 -20.70 5.29
N ARG A 20 -4.59 -20.13 5.10
CA ARG A 20 -5.85 -20.82 5.36
C ARG A 20 -6.87 -20.50 4.28
N ARG A 21 -7.84 -21.39 4.15
CA ARG A 21 -9.01 -21.20 3.33
C ARG A 21 -10.24 -21.50 4.14
N ASP A 22 -11.09 -20.50 4.26
CA ASP A 22 -12.30 -20.55 5.06
C ASP A 22 -13.51 -20.52 4.15
N PHE A 23 -14.63 -21.05 4.64
CA PHE A 23 -15.92 -20.88 4.02
C PHE A 23 -16.74 -19.93 4.88
N TYR A 24 -17.12 -18.78 4.32
CA TYR A 24 -17.95 -17.80 5.00
C TYR A 24 -19.41 -18.10 4.68
N TYR A 25 -20.16 -18.53 5.70
CA TYR A 25 -21.54 -18.99 5.54
C TYR A 25 -22.50 -17.86 5.16
N ASP A 26 -22.33 -16.66 5.71
CA ASP A 26 -23.20 -15.52 5.43
C ASP A 26 -23.13 -15.08 3.96
N SER A 27 -21.95 -15.14 3.36
CA SER A 27 -21.71 -14.79 1.95
C SER A 27 -21.76 -15.99 1.01
N GLN A 28 -21.91 -17.22 1.53
CA GLN A 28 -21.85 -18.47 0.76
C GLN A 28 -20.61 -18.57 -0.14
N GLN A 29 -19.48 -18.02 0.29
CA GLN A 29 -18.28 -17.89 -0.53
C GLN A 29 -17.03 -18.42 0.20
N PRO A 30 -16.17 -19.18 -0.49
CA PRO A 30 -14.86 -19.53 0.02
C PRO A 30 -13.92 -18.32 -0.05
N MET A 31 -13.14 -18.09 1.01
CA MET A 31 -12.14 -17.03 1.08
C MET A 31 -10.76 -17.60 1.42
N THR A 32 -9.75 -17.19 0.65
CA THR A 32 -8.36 -17.53 0.94
C THR A 32 -7.73 -16.42 1.76
N ILE A 33 -7.21 -16.77 2.93
CA ILE A 33 -6.46 -15.86 3.78
C ILE A 33 -4.98 -16.24 3.64
N PRO A 34 -4.15 -15.37 3.05
CA PRO A 34 -2.74 -15.66 2.82
C PRO A 34 -1.97 -15.72 4.15
N GLY A 35 -0.95 -16.56 4.18
CA GLY A 35 0.17 -16.38 5.11
C GLY A 35 1.09 -15.32 4.55
N VAL A 36 1.42 -14.30 5.35
CA VAL A 36 2.21 -13.14 4.88
C VAL A 36 3.38 -12.87 5.82
N ARG A 37 4.53 -12.59 5.24
CA ARG A 37 5.68 -11.99 5.92
C ARG A 37 6.08 -10.72 5.17
N SER A 38 5.98 -9.58 5.84
CA SER A 38 6.34 -8.28 5.28
C SER A 38 7.57 -7.69 5.96
N THR A 39 8.64 -7.46 5.20
CA THR A 39 9.87 -6.80 5.64
C THR A 39 10.03 -5.43 5.00
N ILE A 40 11.15 -4.76 5.20
CA ILE A 40 11.47 -3.52 4.47
C ILE A 40 11.97 -3.80 3.04
N GLU A 41 12.49 -5.00 2.80
CA GLU A 41 13.02 -5.43 1.51
C GLU A 41 11.91 -5.98 0.61
N ASP A 42 10.98 -6.74 1.19
CA ASP A 42 9.99 -7.54 0.46
C ASP A 42 8.71 -7.83 1.24
N ASP A 43 7.67 -8.17 0.49
CA ASP A 43 6.50 -8.88 1.00
C ASP A 43 6.47 -10.30 0.40
N PHE A 44 6.37 -11.29 1.26
CA PHE A 44 6.33 -12.70 0.90
C PHE A 44 4.98 -13.30 1.27
N TYR A 45 4.25 -13.79 0.27
CA TYR A 45 2.90 -14.33 0.40
C TYR A 45 2.88 -15.82 0.07
N VAL A 46 2.16 -16.57 0.87
CA VAL A 46 1.80 -17.96 0.59
C VAL A 46 0.28 -18.08 0.64
N LEU A 47 -0.31 -18.60 -0.43
CA LEU A 47 -1.76 -18.80 -0.55
C LEU A 47 -2.03 -20.28 -0.72
N LEU A 48 -3.01 -20.79 0.01
CA LEU A 48 -3.55 -22.14 -0.16
C LEU A 48 -4.75 -22.07 -1.12
N VAL A 49 -4.58 -22.57 -2.36
CA VAL A 49 -5.54 -22.41 -3.45
C VAL A 49 -6.17 -23.73 -3.91
N ASP A 50 -7.40 -23.64 -4.43
CA ASP A 50 -8.33 -24.75 -4.71
C ASP A 50 -8.30 -25.30 -6.14
N TRP A 51 -7.18 -25.19 -6.87
CA TRP A 51 -7.18 -25.64 -8.27
C TRP A 51 -7.57 -27.13 -8.40
N LEU A 52 -7.37 -27.90 -7.33
CA LEU A 52 -7.96 -29.21 -7.10
C LEU A 52 -8.67 -29.17 -5.74
N PRO A 53 -9.77 -29.92 -5.52
CA PRO A 53 -10.36 -30.06 -4.19
C PRO A 53 -9.25 -30.41 -3.20
N ILE A 54 -9.14 -29.65 -2.11
CA ILE A 54 -8.17 -29.97 -1.05
C ILE A 54 -8.53 -31.36 -0.52
N SER A 55 -7.83 -32.37 -1.02
CA SER A 55 -8.03 -33.77 -0.70
C SER A 55 -6.80 -34.27 0.05
N SER A 56 -6.87 -35.52 0.52
CA SER A 56 -5.70 -36.20 1.08
C SER A 56 -4.59 -36.44 0.05
N GLU A 57 -4.85 -36.23 -1.24
CA GLU A 57 -3.88 -36.48 -2.33
C GLU A 57 -2.97 -35.28 -2.63
N GLY A 58 -3.40 -34.06 -2.29
CA GLY A 58 -2.56 -32.88 -2.52
C GLY A 58 -3.24 -31.54 -2.23
N ALA A 59 -2.41 -30.51 -2.08
CA ALA A 59 -2.84 -29.13 -1.94
C ALA A 59 -2.01 -28.22 -2.83
N THR A 60 -2.65 -27.26 -3.50
CA THR A 60 -1.96 -26.31 -4.38
C THR A 60 -1.63 -25.03 -3.63
N PHE A 61 -0.39 -24.58 -3.74
CA PHE A 61 0.05 -23.30 -3.18
C PHE A 61 0.41 -22.32 -4.28
N LYS A 62 0.07 -21.05 -4.08
CA LYS A 62 0.66 -19.93 -4.83
C LYS A 62 1.58 -19.16 -3.90
N ILE A 63 2.79 -18.90 -4.37
CA ILE A 63 3.81 -18.18 -3.62
C ILE A 63 4.18 -16.92 -4.40
N TYR A 64 4.17 -15.77 -3.72
CA TYR A 64 4.58 -14.50 -4.31
C TYR A 64 5.71 -13.90 -3.48
N HIS A 65 6.72 -13.42 -4.19
CA HIS A 65 7.80 -12.61 -3.63
C HIS A 65 7.75 -11.24 -4.29
N ASN A 66 7.30 -10.25 -3.53
CA ASN A 66 7.06 -8.90 -4.01
C ASN A 66 8.10 -7.96 -3.38
N PRO A 67 9.26 -7.77 -4.02
CA PRO A 67 10.27 -6.86 -3.51
C PRO A 67 9.78 -5.40 -3.61
N LEU A 68 10.27 -4.56 -2.69
CA LEU A 68 10.13 -3.10 -2.73
C LEU A 68 8.71 -2.51 -2.56
N VAL A 69 7.72 -3.29 -2.13
CA VAL A 69 6.35 -2.78 -1.90
C VAL A 69 6.34 -1.59 -0.93
N LYS A 70 7.09 -1.66 0.18
CA LYS A 70 7.20 -0.53 1.13
C LYS A 70 7.91 0.69 0.54
N TRP A 71 8.84 0.49 -0.39
CA TRP A 71 9.53 1.58 -1.08
C TRP A 71 8.62 2.29 -2.08
N MET A 72 7.74 1.56 -2.75
CA MET A 72 6.68 2.15 -3.57
C MET A 72 5.79 3.07 -2.73
N TRP A 73 5.35 2.62 -1.55
CA TRP A 73 4.57 3.45 -0.63
C TRP A 73 5.35 4.67 -0.12
N LEU A 74 6.64 4.50 0.20
CA LEU A 74 7.49 5.63 0.56
C LEU A 74 7.56 6.66 -0.58
N GLY A 75 7.74 6.21 -1.82
CA GLY A 75 7.72 7.08 -2.99
C GLY A 75 6.41 7.85 -3.14
N ALA A 76 5.26 7.19 -2.89
CA ALA A 76 3.95 7.85 -2.90
C ALA A 76 3.85 8.95 -1.84
N TRP A 77 4.32 8.69 -0.62
CA TRP A 77 4.37 9.71 0.44
C TRP A 77 5.28 10.89 0.08
N VAL A 78 6.47 10.62 -0.46
CA VAL A 78 7.39 11.66 -0.93
C VAL A 78 6.75 12.51 -2.01
N PHE A 79 6.03 11.89 -2.96
CA PHE A 79 5.33 12.61 -4.02
C PHE A 79 4.22 13.51 -3.49
N ILE A 80 3.41 13.02 -2.55
CA ILE A 80 2.35 13.82 -1.90
C ILE A 80 2.96 15.04 -1.20
N VAL A 81 3.99 14.83 -0.38
CA VAL A 81 4.65 15.93 0.34
C VAL A 81 5.29 16.91 -0.63
N GLY A 82 6.00 16.43 -1.65
CA GLY A 82 6.60 17.29 -2.68
C GLY A 82 5.55 18.13 -3.42
N THR A 83 4.39 17.54 -3.71
CA THR A 83 3.27 18.25 -4.33
C THR A 83 2.69 19.31 -3.40
N LEU A 84 2.50 19.01 -2.11
CA LEU A 84 2.01 19.98 -1.13
C LEU A 84 2.99 21.15 -0.95
N VAL A 85 4.29 20.88 -0.96
CA VAL A 85 5.33 21.92 -0.90
C VAL A 85 5.33 22.77 -2.17
N ALA A 86 5.25 22.15 -3.35
CA ALA A 86 5.24 22.86 -4.62
C ALA A 86 3.97 23.68 -4.86
N ALA A 87 2.83 23.19 -4.37
CA ALA A 87 1.55 23.90 -4.41
C ALA A 87 1.34 24.84 -3.20
N TRP A 88 2.33 24.95 -2.31
CA TRP A 88 2.22 25.85 -1.17
C TRP A 88 2.13 27.30 -1.69
N PRO A 89 1.12 28.08 -1.29
CA PRO A 89 0.97 29.43 -1.78
C PRO A 89 2.17 30.26 -1.32
N ASP A 90 2.99 30.68 -2.28
CA ASP A 90 3.98 31.72 -2.06
C ASP A 90 3.27 33.07 -2.06
N SER A 91 3.63 33.94 -1.12
CA SER A 91 3.27 35.36 -1.18
C SER A 91 4.08 35.96 -2.32
N ASP A 92 3.61 35.78 -3.54
CA ASP A 92 4.24 36.37 -4.71
C ASP A 92 4.17 37.90 -4.55
N PRO A 93 5.33 38.58 -4.35
CA PRO A 93 5.34 40.00 -4.05
C PRO A 93 4.79 40.81 -5.23
N GLU A 94 4.76 40.27 -6.45
CA GLU A 94 4.06 40.91 -7.57
C GLU A 94 2.53 40.84 -7.38
N THR A 95 1.99 39.69 -7.01
CA THR A 95 0.57 39.53 -6.70
C THR A 95 0.14 40.41 -5.52
N GLU A 96 1.01 40.60 -4.52
CA GLU A 96 0.77 41.53 -3.40
C GLU A 96 0.84 43.01 -3.83
N LYS A 97 1.80 43.40 -4.67
CA LYS A 97 1.91 44.77 -5.22
C LYS A 97 0.72 45.15 -6.10
N VAL A 98 0.22 44.21 -6.91
CA VAL A 98 -0.97 44.39 -7.77
C VAL A 98 -2.23 44.60 -6.91
N ARG A 99 -2.40 43.81 -5.83
CA ARG A 99 -3.51 44.03 -4.88
C ARG A 99 -3.42 45.36 -4.15
N ALA A 100 -2.21 45.79 -3.77
CA ALA A 100 -2.00 47.05 -3.07
C ALA A 100 -2.26 48.28 -3.95
N SER A 101 -1.83 48.23 -5.22
CA SER A 101 -2.07 49.33 -6.18
C SER A 101 -3.56 49.47 -6.53
N GLN A 102 -4.28 48.36 -6.73
CA GLN A 102 -5.72 48.36 -6.98
C GLN A 102 -6.53 48.91 -5.80
N ARG A 103 -6.18 48.57 -4.56
CA ARG A 103 -6.81 49.14 -3.36
C ARG A 103 -6.63 50.66 -3.28
N ARG A 104 -5.44 51.16 -3.62
CA ARG A 104 -5.13 52.60 -3.59
C ARG A 104 -5.90 53.37 -4.67
N PHE A 105 -6.04 52.80 -5.86
CA PHE A 105 -6.86 53.38 -6.93
C PHE A 105 -8.35 53.40 -6.58
N SER A 106 -8.89 52.32 -6.00
CA SER A 106 -10.30 52.26 -5.59
C SER A 106 -10.64 53.24 -4.47
N SER A 107 -9.72 53.47 -3.53
CA SER A 107 -9.90 54.47 -2.46
C SER A 107 -9.89 55.91 -2.99
N SER A 108 -9.05 56.21 -3.99
CA SER A 108 -8.96 57.55 -4.58
C SER A 108 -10.13 57.91 -5.50
N ALA A 109 -10.87 56.92 -6.01
CA ALA A 109 -12.02 57.13 -6.88
C ALA A 109 -13.35 57.23 -6.12
N ALA A 110 -13.32 57.02 -4.80
CA ALA A 110 -14.48 57.08 -3.91
C ALA A 110 -14.57 58.40 -3.11
N ASP A 111 -13.56 59.27 -3.23
CA ASP A 111 -13.52 60.66 -2.74
C ASP A 111 -13.80 61.64 -3.88
#